data_AF-C9SLU8-F1
#
_entry.id   AF-C9SLU8-F1
#
_cell.length_a   1.000
_cell.length_b   1.000
_cell.length_c   1.000
_cell.angle_alpha   90.00
_cell.angle_beta   90.00
_cell.angle_gamma   90.00
#
_symmetry.space_group_name_H-M   'P 1'
#
loop_
_entity.id
_entity.type
_entity.pdbx_description
1 polymer ?
#
loop_
_entity_poly.entity_id
_entity_poly.type
_entity_poly.pdbx_seq_one_letter_code
_entity_poly.pdbx_strand_id
1 'polypeptide(L)'
;MARGLMQNSSSSLTPFLANVDGQFWNSDTARYTQDFGYTYAETSGLSMAGISGVDMDDRARVSLAINRLYGSSSPSMLARKQKRMDWHVSPDRGTNWLQWHAKVTNAITNRIPDLSPQAEPRVPPLELERGAYTEWLANVRVINGALNGSFSVLFFLGSVPQDVVSWKASSNLVGTMGVFAMPRMGAENHISGTVPLTKALLKAVDQRFLGRLDQTEVTKFLQDNLQFRIVGHNSTAVDARQVRGLCVEVASSDVKMAMNEWELPSWGQVRTRFNMVC
;
A
#
# COMPACT_ATOMS: atom_id res chain seq x y z
N MET A 1 -18.34 -7.93 26.32
CA MET A 1 -18.45 -6.49 26.66
C MET A 1 -19.64 -5.89 25.95
N ALA A 2 -20.33 -4.92 26.56
CA ALA A 2 -21.49 -4.27 25.94
C ALA A 2 -21.07 -3.25 24.86
N ARG A 3 -21.91 -3.05 23.85
CA ARG A 3 -21.70 -2.05 22.81
C ARG A 3 -21.76 -0.64 23.41
N GLY A 4 -20.87 0.25 22.96
CA GLY A 4 -20.87 1.66 23.37
C GLY A 4 -20.04 1.98 24.61
N LEU A 5 -19.37 1.00 25.22
CA LEU A 5 -18.44 1.25 26.33
C LEU A 5 -17.17 1.91 25.79
N MET A 6 -16.76 3.03 26.38
CA MET A 6 -15.47 3.65 26.06
C MET A 6 -14.34 2.70 26.48
N GLN A 7 -13.38 2.49 25.58
CA GLN A 7 -12.20 1.66 25.82
C GLN A 7 -10.95 2.53 25.73
N ASN A 8 -9.94 2.17 26.50
CA ASN A 8 -8.63 2.82 26.55
C ASN A 8 -7.55 1.77 26.87
N SER A 9 -6.31 2.20 27.04
CA SER A 9 -5.17 1.31 27.26
C SER A 9 -5.27 0.46 28.54
N SER A 10 -5.97 0.96 29.57
CA SER A 10 -6.16 0.27 30.84
C SER A 10 -7.38 -0.67 30.87
N SER A 11 -8.18 -0.69 29.79
CA SER A 11 -9.33 -1.59 29.67
C SER A 11 -8.88 -3.06 29.63
N SER A 12 -9.57 -3.93 30.38
CA SER A 12 -9.22 -5.35 30.50
C SER A 12 -9.35 -6.10 29.17
N LEU A 13 -8.29 -6.78 28.76
CA LEU A 13 -8.24 -7.66 27.60
C LEU A 13 -8.76 -9.05 27.97
N THR A 14 -10.07 -9.16 28.18
CA THR A 14 -10.68 -10.46 28.51
C THR A 14 -10.62 -11.42 27.31
N PRO A 15 -10.49 -12.75 27.54
CA PRO A 15 -10.42 -13.43 28.83
C PRO A 15 -8.99 -13.69 29.34
N PHE A 16 -7.99 -12.89 28.93
CA PHE A 16 -6.59 -13.18 29.19
C PHE A 16 -6.15 -12.74 30.59
N LEU A 17 -6.00 -13.71 31.50
CA LEU A 17 -5.53 -13.48 32.88
C LEU A 17 -4.02 -13.19 32.90
N ALA A 18 -3.63 -12.18 33.68
CA ALA A 18 -2.24 -11.79 33.94
C ALA A 18 -1.66 -12.49 35.17
N ASN A 19 -2.51 -12.83 36.15
CA ASN A 19 -2.07 -13.53 37.36
C ASN A 19 -3.19 -14.44 37.92
N VAL A 20 -2.83 -15.18 38.97
CA VAL A 20 -3.71 -16.12 39.66
C VAL A 20 -4.84 -15.44 40.45
N ASP A 21 -4.69 -14.15 40.76
CA ASP A 21 -5.67 -13.36 41.52
C ASP A 21 -6.87 -12.91 40.67
N GLY A 22 -6.90 -13.29 39.38
CA GLY A 22 -8.00 -12.97 38.48
C GLY A 22 -7.85 -11.62 37.77
N GLN A 23 -6.70 -10.96 37.88
CA GLN A 23 -6.44 -9.73 37.13
C GLN A 23 -6.25 -10.05 35.65
N PHE A 24 -6.94 -9.32 34.77
CA PHE A 24 -6.74 -9.42 33.33
C PHE A 24 -5.58 -8.55 32.87
N TRP A 25 -4.92 -8.97 31.79
CA TRP A 25 -4.01 -8.09 31.03
C TRP A 25 -4.77 -6.84 30.54
N ASN A 26 -4.03 -5.75 30.37
CA ASN A 26 -4.47 -4.58 29.61
C ASN A 26 -3.35 -4.15 28.63
N SER A 27 -3.64 -3.19 27.75
CA SER A 27 -2.67 -2.76 26.72
C SER A 27 -1.41 -2.14 27.32
N ASP A 28 -1.50 -1.49 28.48
CA ASP A 28 -0.35 -0.89 29.16
C ASP A 28 0.61 -1.96 29.72
N THR A 29 0.05 -3.00 30.33
CA THR A 29 0.80 -4.15 30.87
C THR A 29 1.29 -5.13 29.78
N ALA A 30 0.65 -5.16 28.62
CA ALA A 30 1.03 -6.02 27.49
C ALA A 30 1.94 -5.32 26.47
N ARG A 31 2.58 -4.21 26.85
CA ARG A 31 3.33 -3.35 25.93
C ARG A 31 4.63 -3.97 25.43
N TYR A 32 5.31 -4.75 26.27
CA TYR A 32 6.60 -5.34 25.95
C TYR A 32 6.46 -6.83 25.73
N THR A 33 6.95 -7.33 24.59
CA THR A 33 6.90 -8.78 24.29
C THR A 33 7.73 -9.61 25.27
N GLN A 34 8.74 -8.97 25.88
CA GLN A 34 9.61 -9.56 26.89
C GLN A 34 8.83 -9.99 28.14
N ASP A 35 7.72 -9.32 28.48
CA ASP A 35 6.83 -9.72 29.57
C ASP A 35 6.18 -11.08 29.29
N PHE A 36 6.11 -11.47 28.02
CA PHE A 36 5.66 -12.79 27.55
C PHE A 36 6.82 -13.74 27.20
N GLY A 37 8.06 -13.38 27.54
CA GLY A 37 9.24 -14.23 27.37
C GLY A 37 9.80 -14.31 25.94
N TYR A 38 9.44 -13.38 25.04
CA TYR A 38 9.95 -13.39 23.66
C TYR A 38 10.34 -12.00 23.12
N THR A 39 11.11 -12.01 22.03
CA THR A 39 11.49 -10.81 21.26
C THR A 39 11.63 -11.17 19.78
N TYR A 40 11.72 -10.15 18.92
CA TYR A 40 12.04 -10.30 17.50
C TYR A 40 13.49 -9.94 17.23
N ALA A 41 14.10 -10.55 16.21
CA ALA A 41 15.50 -10.30 15.87
C ALA A 41 15.78 -8.80 15.62
N GLU A 42 14.86 -8.14 14.92
CA GLU A 42 14.92 -6.72 14.55
C GLU A 42 14.75 -5.78 15.74
N THR A 43 14.10 -6.23 16.81
CA THR A 43 13.87 -5.45 18.04
C THR A 43 14.73 -5.91 19.22
N SER A 44 15.55 -6.95 19.02
CA SER A 44 16.41 -7.48 20.06
C SER A 44 17.56 -6.50 20.37
N GLY A 45 17.86 -6.36 21.66
CA GLY A 45 18.90 -5.45 22.13
C GLY A 45 18.61 -3.97 21.92
N LEU A 46 17.38 -3.57 21.57
CA LEU A 46 16.95 -2.18 21.70
C LEU A 46 16.90 -1.83 23.19
N SER A 47 17.35 -0.63 23.56
CA SER A 47 17.31 -0.19 24.95
C SER A 47 15.86 -0.08 25.42
N MET A 48 15.55 -0.67 26.57
CA MET A 48 14.25 -0.49 27.24
C MET A 48 14.15 0.98 27.68
N ALA A 49 13.57 1.81 26.82
CA ALA A 49 13.27 3.24 26.97
C ALA A 49 13.88 3.96 28.20
N GLY A 50 14.90 4.80 27.97
CA GLY A 50 15.12 6.01 28.77
C GLY A 50 16.44 6.17 29.55
N ILE A 51 17.41 5.24 29.49
CA ILE A 51 18.60 5.31 30.37
C ILE A 51 19.91 5.74 29.67
N SER A 52 19.96 5.83 28.34
CA SER A 52 21.17 6.35 27.67
C SER A 52 20.80 6.90 26.30
N GLY A 53 21.31 8.08 25.94
CA GLY A 53 21.02 8.82 24.71
C GLY A 53 21.45 8.16 23.39
N VAL A 54 21.06 6.91 23.18
CA VAL A 54 21.34 6.00 22.04
C VAL A 54 20.07 5.79 21.19
N ASP A 55 18.97 6.51 21.49
CA ASP A 55 17.66 6.37 20.82
C ASP A 55 17.68 6.60 19.30
N MET A 56 18.65 7.36 18.78
CA MET A 56 18.83 7.53 17.33
C MET A 56 19.33 6.26 16.65
N ASP A 57 20.20 5.48 17.30
CA ASP A 57 20.78 4.26 16.73
C ASP A 57 19.72 3.14 16.63
N ASP A 58 18.84 3.04 17.61
CA ASP A 58 17.79 2.02 17.65
C ASP A 58 16.71 2.25 16.58
N ARG A 59 16.25 3.50 16.39
CA ARG A 59 15.32 3.83 15.29
C ARG A 59 15.97 3.64 13.92
N ALA A 60 17.24 4.02 13.77
CA ALA A 60 18.00 3.83 12.53
C ALA A 60 18.19 2.34 12.20
N ARG A 61 18.50 1.50 13.20
CA ARG A 61 18.60 0.04 13.05
C ARG A 61 17.30 -0.59 12.58
N VAL A 62 16.17 -0.25 13.22
CA VAL A 62 14.87 -0.78 12.83
C VAL A 62 14.47 -0.28 11.44
N SER A 63 14.71 0.99 11.13
CA SER A 63 14.44 1.56 9.79
C SER A 63 15.27 0.87 8.70
N LEU A 64 16.53 0.55 9.00
CA LEU A 64 17.40 -0.23 8.12
C LEU A 64 16.85 -1.64 7.88
N ALA A 65 16.39 -2.32 8.94
CA ALA A 65 15.77 -3.63 8.80
C ALA A 65 14.50 -3.57 7.94
N ILE A 66 13.62 -2.59 8.16
CA ILE A 66 12.41 -2.36 7.34
C ILE A 66 12.76 -2.17 5.87
N ASN A 67 13.71 -1.28 5.56
CA ASN A 67 14.10 -0.99 4.18
C ASN A 67 14.73 -2.22 3.49
N ARG A 68 15.48 -3.05 4.22
CA ARG A 68 16.07 -4.29 3.69
C ARG A 68 15.03 -5.39 3.44
N LEU A 69 14.11 -5.59 4.38
CA LEU A 69 13.12 -6.67 4.30
C LEU A 69 11.96 -6.34 3.36
N TYR A 70 11.48 -5.08 3.37
CA TYR A 70 10.23 -4.69 2.71
C TYR A 70 10.41 -3.55 1.69
N GLY A 71 11.54 -2.84 1.72
CA GLY A 71 11.76 -1.66 0.90
C GLY A 71 12.14 -1.94 -0.56
N SER A 72 12.49 -3.17 -0.92
CA SER A 72 13.08 -3.53 -2.23
C SER A 72 12.25 -3.07 -3.44
N SER A 73 10.93 -3.04 -3.32
CA SER A 73 10.03 -2.59 -4.38
C SER A 73 9.49 -1.17 -4.22
N SER A 74 10.01 -0.40 -3.26
CA SER A 74 9.66 1.01 -3.10
C SER A 74 10.32 1.87 -4.19
N PRO A 75 9.69 2.97 -4.64
CA PRO A 75 10.30 3.88 -5.62
C PRO A 75 11.70 4.38 -5.20
N SER A 76 11.89 4.69 -3.91
CA SER A 76 13.20 5.12 -3.37
C SER A 76 14.30 4.08 -3.56
N MET A 77 14.01 2.80 -3.27
CA MET A 77 15.01 1.73 -3.38
C MET A 77 15.24 1.31 -4.83
N LEU A 78 14.20 1.30 -5.67
CA LEU A 78 14.32 1.07 -7.11
C LEU A 78 15.22 2.13 -7.76
N ALA A 79 14.99 3.41 -7.44
CA ALA A 79 15.82 4.52 -7.90
C ALA A 79 17.29 4.35 -7.48
N ARG A 80 17.54 3.99 -6.21
CA ARG A 80 18.89 3.75 -5.69
C ARG A 80 19.59 2.59 -6.39
N LYS A 81 18.89 1.49 -6.62
CA LYS A 81 19.41 0.31 -7.35
C LYS A 81 19.75 0.67 -8.79
N GLN A 82 18.88 1.40 -9.48
CA GLN A 82 19.10 1.87 -10.84
C GLN A 82 20.34 2.77 -10.92
N LYS A 83 20.47 3.76 -10.04
CA LYS A 83 21.66 4.63 -9.96
C LYS A 83 22.94 3.82 -9.78
N ARG A 84 22.96 2.83 -8.87
CA ARG A 84 24.14 1.95 -8.66
C ARG A 84 24.52 1.15 -9.91
N MET A 85 23.53 0.65 -10.66
CA MET A 85 23.79 -0.13 -11.89
C MET A 85 24.31 0.76 -13.02
N ASP A 86 23.76 1.97 -13.19
CA ASP A 86 24.21 2.94 -14.20
C ASP A 86 25.66 3.41 -13.97
N TRP A 87 26.15 3.42 -12.72
CA TRP A 87 27.56 3.66 -12.41
C TRP A 87 28.52 2.59 -12.95
N HIS A 88 28.06 1.39 -13.28
CA HIS A 88 28.90 0.27 -13.74
C HIS A 88 28.82 0.01 -15.24
N VAL A 89 28.06 0.83 -15.99
CA VAL A 89 27.88 0.71 -17.44
C VAL A 89 28.26 2.03 -18.10
N SER A 90 29.18 2.01 -19.08
CA SER A 90 29.54 3.20 -19.86
C SER A 90 28.30 3.85 -20.52
N PRO A 91 28.30 5.18 -20.78
CA PRO A 91 27.10 5.96 -21.10
C PRO A 91 26.49 5.68 -22.49
N ASP A 92 26.96 4.65 -23.19
CA ASP A 92 26.65 4.39 -24.60
C ASP A 92 25.24 3.80 -24.82
N ARG A 93 24.46 3.62 -23.74
CA ARG A 93 23.00 3.55 -23.81
C ARG A 93 22.38 4.81 -23.26
N GLY A 94 22.71 5.94 -23.88
CA GLY A 94 21.91 7.15 -23.82
C GLY A 94 20.53 6.90 -24.44
N THR A 95 19.65 6.18 -23.75
CA THR A 95 18.24 6.18 -24.09
C THR A 95 17.70 7.56 -23.78
N ASN A 96 17.63 8.40 -24.82
CA ASN A 96 17.03 9.71 -24.76
C ASN A 96 15.58 9.57 -24.29
N TRP A 97 15.32 9.74 -22.99
CA TRP A 97 13.99 9.59 -22.40
C TRP A 97 12.96 10.47 -23.10
N LEU A 98 13.35 11.62 -23.68
CA LEU A 98 12.47 12.45 -24.52
C LEU A 98 11.91 11.70 -25.75
N GLN A 99 12.65 10.76 -26.34
CA GLN A 99 12.15 9.89 -27.43
C GLN A 99 11.20 8.78 -26.92
N TRP A 100 11.25 8.41 -25.64
CA TRP A 100 10.32 7.44 -25.04
C TRP A 100 8.89 7.98 -24.94
N HIS A 101 8.75 9.28 -24.67
CA HIS A 101 7.45 9.96 -24.52
C HIS A 101 6.69 10.13 -25.85
N ALA A 102 7.38 10.15 -26.98
CA ALA A 102 6.79 10.42 -28.29
C ALA A 102 5.97 9.26 -28.89
N LYS A 103 5.91 8.10 -28.22
CA LYS A 103 5.24 6.87 -28.72
C LYS A 103 4.11 6.37 -27.82
N VAL A 104 3.49 7.25 -27.02
CA VAL A 104 2.26 6.91 -26.30
C VAL A 104 1.12 6.84 -27.32
N THR A 105 0.90 5.66 -27.88
CA THR A 105 -0.22 5.43 -28.80
C THR A 105 -1.50 5.23 -28.01
N ASN A 106 -2.61 5.81 -28.48
CA ASN A 106 -4.01 5.62 -28.01
C ASN A 106 -4.50 4.15 -27.99
N ALA A 107 -3.61 3.16 -28.09
CA ALA A 107 -3.87 1.73 -28.21
C ALA A 107 -4.07 1.01 -26.86
N ILE A 108 -4.56 1.71 -25.83
CA ILE A 108 -4.95 1.06 -24.57
C ILE A 108 -6.20 0.18 -24.79
N THR A 109 -7.00 0.44 -25.83
CA THR A 109 -8.26 -0.28 -26.09
C THR A 109 -8.13 -1.79 -26.20
N ASN A 110 -6.96 -2.34 -26.59
CA ASN A 110 -6.76 -3.78 -26.76
C ASN A 110 -5.54 -4.36 -26.01
N ARG A 111 -4.84 -3.57 -25.18
CA ARG A 111 -3.64 -4.05 -24.47
C ARG A 111 -3.79 -3.88 -22.96
N ILE A 112 -3.51 -4.95 -22.23
CA ILE A 112 -3.58 -5.00 -20.77
C ILE A 112 -2.14 -4.88 -20.23
N PRO A 113 -1.85 -3.99 -19.26
CA PRO A 113 -0.53 -3.93 -18.62
C PRO A 113 -0.20 -5.24 -17.91
N ASP A 114 1.04 -5.72 -18.07
CA ASP A 114 1.53 -6.85 -17.29
C ASP A 114 2.14 -6.35 -15.97
N LEU A 115 1.39 -6.49 -14.89
CA LEU A 115 1.79 -6.13 -13.53
C LEU A 115 2.36 -7.33 -12.75
N SER A 116 2.56 -8.48 -13.39
CA SER A 116 3.12 -9.67 -12.75
C SER A 116 4.51 -9.40 -12.14
N PRO A 117 4.91 -10.09 -11.06
CA PRO A 117 6.13 -9.75 -10.31
C PRO A 117 7.46 -9.93 -11.06
N GLN A 118 7.44 -10.44 -12.29
CA GLN A 118 8.59 -11.02 -12.98
C GLN A 118 9.69 -10.00 -13.33
N ALA A 119 9.35 -8.70 -13.41
CA ALA A 119 10.32 -7.62 -13.55
C ALA A 119 10.01 -6.40 -12.66
N GLU A 120 11.06 -5.82 -12.06
CA GLU A 120 10.99 -4.53 -11.38
C GLU A 120 10.88 -3.39 -12.41
N PRO A 121 9.96 -2.42 -12.23
CA PRO A 121 9.87 -1.30 -13.14
C PRO A 121 11.05 -0.35 -12.96
N ARG A 122 11.43 0.34 -14.06
CA ARG A 122 12.39 1.44 -14.01
C ARG A 122 11.75 2.68 -13.37
N VAL A 123 12.53 3.43 -12.60
CA VAL A 123 12.11 4.73 -12.10
C VAL A 123 12.49 5.79 -13.12
N PRO A 124 11.58 6.70 -13.54
CA PRO A 124 11.95 7.71 -14.51
C PRO A 124 12.96 8.72 -13.93
N PRO A 125 13.86 9.27 -14.75
CA PRO A 125 14.98 10.10 -14.26
C PRO A 125 14.57 11.37 -13.53
N LEU A 126 13.40 11.94 -13.86
CA LEU A 126 12.95 13.19 -13.27
C LEU A 126 12.66 13.04 -11.76
N GLU A 127 12.10 11.90 -11.36
CA GLU A 127 11.86 11.54 -9.97
C GLU A 127 13.18 11.23 -9.23
N LEU A 128 14.15 10.62 -9.93
CA LEU A 128 15.50 10.39 -9.41
C LEU A 128 16.26 11.70 -9.14
N GLU A 129 16.18 12.68 -10.03
CA GLU A 129 16.88 13.96 -9.90
C GLU A 129 16.30 14.84 -8.78
N ARG A 130 14.97 14.81 -8.61
CA ARG A 130 14.29 15.60 -7.57
C ARG A 130 14.43 15.01 -6.17
N GLY A 131 14.86 13.75 -6.04
CA GLY A 131 14.87 13.02 -4.77
C GLY A 131 13.47 12.89 -4.14
N ALA A 132 12.44 12.91 -4.98
CA ALA A 132 11.04 12.88 -4.57
C ALA A 132 10.19 12.27 -5.69
N TYR A 133 9.07 11.67 -5.31
CA TYR A 133 8.11 11.08 -6.23
C TYR A 133 6.69 11.35 -5.75
N THR A 134 5.71 11.22 -6.64
CA THR A 134 4.30 11.24 -6.27
C THR A 134 3.83 9.81 -6.01
N GLU A 135 3.37 9.55 -4.80
CA GLU A 135 2.69 8.30 -4.46
C GLU A 135 1.20 8.40 -4.80
N TRP A 136 0.66 7.40 -5.47
CA TRP A 136 -0.74 7.31 -5.88
C TRP A 136 -1.41 6.20 -5.12
N LEU A 137 -2.59 6.48 -4.58
CA LEU A 137 -3.30 5.61 -3.65
C LEU A 137 -4.74 5.41 -4.12
N ALA A 138 -5.24 4.19 -4.02
CA ALA A 138 -6.67 3.93 -3.96
C ALA A 138 -7.06 3.71 -2.50
N ASN A 139 -7.77 4.69 -1.93
CA ASN A 139 -8.31 4.62 -0.59
C ASN A 139 -9.73 4.05 -0.66
N VAL A 140 -10.01 3.07 0.18
CA VAL A 140 -11.35 2.50 0.32
C VAL A 140 -11.83 2.73 1.73
N ARG A 141 -13.05 3.23 1.86
CA ARG A 141 -13.80 3.31 3.11
C ARG A 141 -15.10 2.55 2.94
N VAL A 142 -15.50 1.81 3.97
CA VAL A 142 -16.75 1.06 3.97
C VAL A 142 -17.27 0.87 5.37
N ILE A 143 -18.57 0.68 5.53
CA ILE A 143 -19.13 0.31 6.83
C ILE A 143 -18.79 -1.14 7.13
N ASN A 144 -18.33 -1.40 8.36
CA ASN A 144 -18.06 -2.75 8.81
C ASN A 144 -19.34 -3.58 8.83
N GLY A 145 -19.33 -4.77 8.24
CA GLY A 145 -20.56 -5.56 8.05
C GLY A 145 -21.50 -5.00 6.96
N ALA A 146 -20.97 -4.22 5.99
CA ALA A 146 -21.74 -3.78 4.82
C ALA A 146 -22.30 -4.95 3.99
N LEU A 147 -21.69 -6.13 4.09
CA LEU A 147 -22.17 -7.40 3.54
C LEU A 147 -22.24 -8.46 4.65
N ASN A 148 -22.99 -9.53 4.42
CA ASN A 148 -23.11 -10.66 5.35
C ASN A 148 -21.89 -11.59 5.31
N GLY A 149 -20.72 -11.04 5.65
CA GLY A 149 -19.44 -11.74 5.66
C GLY A 149 -18.34 -10.92 5.01
N SER A 150 -17.13 -11.48 5.04
CA SER A 150 -15.95 -10.87 4.43
C SER A 150 -16.10 -10.70 2.91
N PHE A 151 -15.40 -9.72 2.37
CA PHE A 151 -15.29 -9.49 0.94
C PHE A 151 -13.93 -8.85 0.62
N SER A 152 -13.61 -8.73 -0.66
CA SER A 152 -12.40 -8.06 -1.12
C SER A 152 -12.72 -7.09 -2.24
N VAL A 153 -12.06 -5.94 -2.22
CA VAL A 153 -12.07 -4.93 -3.29
C VAL A 153 -10.77 -5.08 -4.08
N LEU A 154 -10.89 -5.44 -5.35
CA LEU A 154 -9.76 -5.70 -6.25
C LEU A 154 -9.65 -4.54 -7.25
N PHE A 155 -8.45 -4.02 -7.46
CA PHE A 155 -8.18 -2.93 -8.39
C PHE A 155 -7.39 -3.43 -9.60
N PHE A 156 -7.77 -2.98 -10.80
CA PHE A 156 -7.21 -3.41 -12.08
C PHE A 156 -6.86 -2.20 -12.94
N LEU A 157 -5.80 -2.32 -13.73
CA LEU A 157 -5.54 -1.39 -14.84
C LEU A 157 -6.00 -2.00 -16.17
N GLY A 158 -6.92 -1.34 -16.86
CA GLY A 158 -7.52 -1.82 -18.10
C GLY A 158 -8.70 -2.77 -17.89
N SER A 159 -8.93 -3.66 -18.85
CA SER A 159 -10.09 -4.55 -18.84
C SER A 159 -9.99 -5.64 -17.77
N VAL A 160 -11.09 -5.89 -17.06
CA VAL A 160 -11.20 -6.97 -16.09
C VAL A 160 -11.66 -8.25 -16.82
N PRO A 161 -11.05 -9.42 -16.56
CA PRO A 161 -11.56 -10.69 -17.08
C PRO A 161 -13.04 -10.92 -16.72
N GLN A 162 -13.79 -11.63 -17.57
CA GLN A 162 -15.21 -11.90 -17.30
C GLN A 162 -15.39 -12.87 -16.12
N ASP A 163 -14.52 -13.88 -16.01
CA ASP A 163 -14.64 -14.91 -14.99
C ASP A 163 -14.04 -14.49 -13.65
N VAL A 164 -14.87 -14.50 -12.60
CA VAL A 164 -14.49 -14.08 -11.24
C VAL A 164 -13.31 -14.87 -10.67
N VAL A 165 -13.20 -16.15 -11.02
CA VAL A 165 -12.13 -17.04 -10.53
C VAL A 165 -10.75 -16.60 -11.02
N SER A 166 -10.69 -15.95 -12.20
CA SER A 166 -9.43 -15.50 -12.80
C SER A 166 -8.92 -14.17 -12.24
N TRP A 167 -9.77 -13.41 -11.53
CA TRP A 167 -9.47 -12.03 -11.11
C TRP A 167 -8.23 -11.92 -10.22
N LYS A 168 -8.05 -12.82 -9.26
CA LYS A 168 -6.90 -12.78 -8.34
C LYS A 168 -5.56 -13.11 -9.01
N ALA A 169 -5.60 -13.80 -10.14
CA ALA A 169 -4.42 -14.21 -10.90
C ALA A 169 -4.19 -13.33 -12.14
N SER A 170 -5.02 -12.30 -12.36
CA SER A 170 -4.93 -11.50 -13.58
C SER A 170 -3.64 -10.68 -13.59
N SER A 171 -3.01 -10.61 -14.76
CA SER A 171 -1.74 -9.89 -14.92
C SER A 171 -1.89 -8.40 -14.65
N ASN A 172 -3.08 -7.83 -14.77
CA ASN A 172 -3.36 -6.41 -14.52
C ASN A 172 -3.96 -6.10 -13.16
N LEU A 173 -4.01 -7.06 -12.25
CA LEU A 173 -4.38 -6.79 -10.86
C LEU A 173 -3.31 -5.90 -10.23
N VAL A 174 -3.72 -4.70 -9.80
CA VAL A 174 -2.87 -3.73 -9.10
C VAL A 174 -2.70 -4.14 -7.64
N GLY A 175 -3.80 -4.51 -6.99
CA GLY A 175 -3.82 -4.87 -5.59
C GLY A 175 -5.22 -5.18 -5.09
N THR A 176 -5.30 -5.64 -3.85
CA THR A 176 -6.54 -6.07 -3.22
C THR A 176 -6.61 -5.51 -1.80
N MET A 177 -7.77 -4.98 -1.43
CA MET A 177 -8.11 -4.70 -0.04
C MET A 177 -9.12 -5.73 0.46
N GLY A 178 -8.78 -6.44 1.53
CA GLY A 178 -9.70 -7.33 2.23
C GLY A 178 -10.49 -6.58 3.31
N VAL A 179 -11.79 -6.84 3.38
CA VAL A 179 -12.64 -6.43 4.50
C VAL A 179 -13.01 -7.69 5.27
N PHE A 180 -12.44 -7.85 6.46
CA PHE A 180 -12.73 -8.99 7.32
C PHE A 180 -13.97 -8.69 8.18
N ALA A 181 -15.04 -9.43 7.93
CA ALA A 181 -16.31 -9.22 8.60
C ALA A 181 -16.99 -10.55 8.91
N MET A 182 -17.56 -10.65 10.12
CA MET A 182 -18.37 -11.79 10.50
C MET A 182 -19.82 -11.60 10.02
N PRO A 183 -20.51 -12.69 9.64
CA PRO A 183 -21.94 -12.65 9.38
C PRO A 183 -22.71 -12.06 10.56
N ARG A 184 -23.77 -11.30 10.28
CA ARG A 184 -24.64 -10.65 11.30
C ARG A 184 -23.90 -9.72 12.27
N MET A 185 -22.74 -9.22 11.88
CA MET A 185 -22.06 -8.19 12.62
C MET A 185 -22.83 -6.88 12.46
N GLY A 186 -23.63 -6.50 13.46
CA GLY A 186 -24.41 -5.27 13.44
C GLY A 186 -23.57 -4.02 13.69
N ALA A 187 -22.35 -3.92 13.17
CA ALA A 187 -21.48 -2.76 13.38
C ALA A 187 -21.84 -1.60 12.44
N GLU A 188 -21.66 -0.37 12.90
CA GLU A 188 -21.81 0.85 12.08
C GLU A 188 -20.48 1.62 11.96
N ASN A 189 -19.41 1.05 12.50
CA ASN A 189 -18.07 1.64 12.41
C ASN A 189 -17.54 1.51 10.99
N HIS A 190 -16.69 2.45 10.59
CA HIS A 190 -16.05 2.42 9.27
C HIS A 190 -14.74 1.64 9.33
N ILE A 191 -14.48 0.87 8.27
CA ILE A 191 -13.18 0.30 7.95
C ILE A 191 -12.61 1.12 6.80
N SER A 192 -11.31 1.39 6.89
CA SER A 192 -10.55 2.02 5.83
C SER A 192 -9.33 1.18 5.49
N GLY A 193 -8.91 1.22 4.23
CA GLY A 193 -7.64 0.68 3.79
C GLY A 193 -7.19 1.32 2.49
N THR A 194 -5.94 1.06 2.12
CA THR A 194 -5.27 1.74 1.01
C THR A 194 -4.53 0.73 0.15
N VAL A 195 -4.71 0.83 -1.16
CA VAL A 195 -3.96 0.07 -2.17
C VAL A 195 -3.01 1.04 -2.89
N PRO A 196 -1.68 0.90 -2.74
CA PRO A 196 -0.72 1.70 -3.49
C PRO A 196 -0.79 1.40 -4.99
N LEU A 197 -0.78 2.45 -5.82
CA LEU A 197 -0.89 2.38 -7.27
C LEU A 197 0.45 2.69 -7.98
N THR A 198 1.40 3.35 -7.31
CA THR A 198 2.61 3.88 -7.97
C THR A 198 3.46 2.80 -8.63
N LYS A 199 3.62 1.62 -8.01
CA LYS A 199 4.36 0.52 -8.65
C LYS A 199 3.72 0.08 -9.96
N ALA A 200 2.39 0.03 -10.02
CA ALA A 200 1.67 -0.31 -11.24
C ALA A 200 1.79 0.79 -12.31
N LEU A 201 1.76 2.06 -11.89
CA LEU A 201 2.01 3.19 -12.78
C LEU A 201 3.44 3.21 -13.34
N LEU A 202 4.44 2.90 -12.52
CA LEU A 202 5.83 2.75 -12.97
C LEU A 202 5.96 1.65 -14.04
N LYS A 203 5.27 0.53 -13.86
CA LYS A 203 5.20 -0.53 -14.89
C LYS A 203 4.47 -0.08 -16.15
N ALA A 204 3.40 0.70 -16.01
CA ALA A 204 2.68 1.28 -17.14
C ALA A 204 3.57 2.23 -17.95
N VAL A 205 4.43 3.02 -17.29
CA VAL A 205 5.44 3.85 -17.96
C VAL A 205 6.48 3.00 -18.68
N ASP A 206 7.06 1.99 -18.02
CA ASP A 206 8.07 1.10 -18.61
C ASP A 206 7.53 0.35 -19.85
N GLN A 207 6.25 -0.03 -19.81
CA GLN A 207 5.53 -0.68 -20.90
C GLN A 207 4.90 0.29 -21.91
N ARG A 208 5.11 1.61 -21.76
CA ARG A 208 4.65 2.68 -22.67
C ARG A 208 3.14 2.88 -22.75
N PHE A 209 2.39 2.47 -21.72
CA PHE A 209 0.98 2.81 -21.55
C PHE A 209 0.78 4.23 -21.03
N LEU A 210 1.78 4.76 -20.32
CA LEU A 210 1.78 6.10 -19.75
C LEU A 210 3.08 6.81 -20.14
N GLY A 211 3.01 8.06 -20.58
CA GLY A 211 4.19 8.83 -20.96
C GLY A 211 4.97 9.29 -19.74
N ARG A 212 4.29 9.98 -18.82
CA ARG A 212 4.90 10.58 -17.63
C ARG A 212 4.06 10.34 -16.38
N LEU A 213 4.70 10.47 -15.23
CA LEU A 213 4.03 10.48 -13.92
C LEU A 213 3.57 11.89 -13.51
N ASP A 214 3.35 12.80 -14.48
CA ASP A 214 2.76 14.09 -14.13
C ASP A 214 1.31 13.94 -13.68
N GLN A 215 0.90 14.84 -12.80
CA GLN A 215 -0.38 14.71 -12.12
C GLN A 215 -1.57 14.68 -13.08
N THR A 216 -1.53 15.47 -14.15
CA THR A 216 -2.65 15.61 -15.09
C THR A 216 -2.77 14.36 -15.96
N GLU A 217 -1.64 13.88 -16.49
CA GLU A 217 -1.61 12.66 -17.31
C GLU A 217 -2.02 11.43 -16.49
N VAL A 218 -1.46 11.26 -15.28
CA VAL A 218 -1.81 10.13 -14.41
C VAL A 218 -3.27 10.18 -13.99
N THR A 219 -3.80 11.36 -13.64
CA THR A 219 -5.21 11.49 -13.24
C THR A 219 -6.12 11.02 -14.37
N LYS A 220 -5.89 11.51 -15.59
CA LYS A 220 -6.67 11.11 -16.76
C LYS A 220 -6.51 9.61 -17.05
N PHE A 221 -5.29 9.11 -17.03
CA PHE A 221 -5.01 7.69 -17.25
C PHE A 221 -5.75 6.79 -16.25
N LEU A 222 -5.75 7.14 -14.96
CA LEU A 222 -6.45 6.38 -13.94
C LEU A 222 -7.98 6.51 -14.07
N GLN A 223 -8.51 7.68 -14.45
CA GLN A 223 -9.95 7.83 -14.72
C GLN A 223 -10.41 6.92 -15.87
N ASP A 224 -9.60 6.82 -16.93
CA ASP A 224 -9.93 6.05 -18.12
C ASP A 224 -9.72 4.53 -17.92
N ASN A 225 -8.77 4.13 -17.06
CA ASN A 225 -8.27 2.75 -17.02
C ASN A 225 -8.32 2.05 -15.66
N LEU A 226 -8.41 2.77 -14.55
CA LEU A 226 -8.51 2.13 -13.24
C LEU A 226 -9.93 1.60 -13.05
N GLN A 227 -10.06 0.30 -12.85
CA GLN A 227 -11.32 -0.34 -12.52
C GLN A 227 -11.21 -1.04 -11.17
N PHE A 228 -12.33 -1.15 -10.45
CA PHE A 228 -12.40 -2.04 -9.29
C PHE A 228 -13.55 -3.04 -9.43
N ARG A 229 -13.41 -4.19 -8.77
CA ARG A 229 -14.47 -5.19 -8.60
C ARG A 229 -14.50 -5.67 -7.15
N ILE A 230 -15.64 -6.18 -6.72
CA ILE A 230 -15.84 -6.71 -5.39
C ILE A 230 -16.16 -8.20 -5.50
N VAL A 231 -15.47 -9.00 -4.69
CA VAL A 231 -15.74 -10.44 -4.57
C VAL A 231 -16.10 -10.77 -3.13
N GLY A 232 -17.24 -11.42 -2.93
CA GLY A 232 -17.70 -11.90 -1.62
C GLY A 232 -16.92 -13.12 -1.15
N HIS A 233 -17.12 -13.50 0.12
CA HIS A 233 -16.52 -14.71 0.72
C HIS A 233 -16.85 -16.02 -0.02
N ASN A 234 -17.96 -16.06 -0.74
CA ASN A 234 -18.44 -17.17 -1.57
C ASN A 234 -17.91 -17.13 -3.01
N SER A 235 -16.89 -16.31 -3.29
CA SER A 235 -16.28 -16.15 -4.61
C SER A 235 -17.24 -15.63 -5.69
N THR A 236 -18.33 -14.95 -5.30
CA THR A 236 -19.24 -14.30 -6.27
C THR A 236 -18.92 -12.83 -6.41
N ALA A 237 -19.09 -12.30 -7.63
CA ALA A 237 -19.07 -10.87 -7.88
C ALA A 237 -20.18 -10.17 -7.10
N VAL A 238 -19.88 -9.01 -6.53
CA VAL A 238 -20.84 -8.16 -5.83
C VAL A 238 -20.89 -6.80 -6.52
N ASP A 239 -22.08 -6.28 -6.73
CA ASP A 239 -22.28 -4.93 -7.26
C ASP A 239 -21.90 -3.91 -6.17
N ALA A 240 -21.07 -2.92 -6.53
CA ALA A 240 -20.66 -1.85 -5.63
C ALA A 240 -21.84 -1.11 -5.00
N ARG A 241 -22.96 -0.97 -5.73
CA ARG A 241 -24.21 -0.33 -5.25
C ARG A 241 -24.88 -1.08 -4.11
N GLN A 242 -24.57 -2.37 -3.94
CA GLN A 242 -25.09 -3.19 -2.84
C GLN A 242 -24.22 -3.06 -1.57
N VAL A 243 -23.04 -2.46 -1.67
CA VAL A 243 -22.11 -2.32 -0.55
C VAL A 243 -22.34 -1.00 0.16
N ARG A 244 -23.05 -1.06 1.28
CA ARG A 244 -23.44 0.11 2.06
C ARG A 244 -22.23 0.92 2.56
N GLY A 245 -22.23 2.22 2.28
CA GLY A 245 -21.19 3.15 2.72
C GLY A 245 -19.84 2.94 2.03
N LEU A 246 -19.80 2.21 0.91
CA LEU A 246 -18.60 2.07 0.09
C LEU A 246 -18.24 3.43 -0.53
N CYS A 247 -17.02 3.88 -0.28
CA CYS A 247 -16.42 5.02 -0.94
C CYS A 247 -15.00 4.61 -1.36
N VAL A 248 -14.72 4.73 -2.65
CA VAL A 248 -13.43 4.43 -3.29
C VAL A 248 -12.92 5.73 -3.90
N GLU A 249 -11.81 6.19 -3.38
CA GLU A 249 -11.18 7.46 -3.73
C GLU A 249 -9.78 7.20 -4.28
N VAL A 250 -9.43 7.89 -5.36
CA VAL A 250 -8.04 7.99 -5.80
C VAL A 250 -7.44 9.28 -5.25
N ALA A 251 -6.31 9.13 -4.56
CA ALA A 251 -5.57 10.22 -3.95
C ALA A 251 -4.09 10.14 -4.31
N SER A 252 -3.36 11.21 -4.04
CA SER A 252 -1.90 11.19 -4.15
C SER A 252 -1.22 12.00 -3.05
N SER A 253 0.05 11.72 -2.80
CA SER A 253 0.90 12.53 -1.93
C SER A 253 2.27 12.71 -2.58
N ASP A 254 2.87 13.88 -2.39
CA ASP A 254 4.30 14.04 -2.64
C ASP A 254 5.08 13.32 -1.54
N VAL A 255 6.10 12.56 -1.93
CA VAL A 255 6.93 11.78 -1.02
C VAL A 255 8.39 12.12 -1.27
N LYS A 256 9.05 12.62 -0.23
CA LYS A 256 10.51 12.81 -0.22
C LYS A 256 11.18 11.47 -0.02
N MET A 257 12.10 11.11 -0.92
CA MET A 257 12.85 9.86 -0.80
C MET A 257 13.77 9.88 0.43
N ALA A 258 14.01 8.70 1.00
CA ALA A 258 15.00 8.54 2.06
C ALA A 258 16.41 8.83 1.52
N MET A 259 17.24 9.55 2.27
CA MET A 259 18.59 9.90 1.82
C MET A 259 19.55 8.71 1.93
N ASN A 260 19.28 7.78 2.85
CA ASN A 260 20.09 6.61 3.14
C ASN A 260 19.21 5.40 3.52
N GLU A 261 19.83 4.25 3.78
CA GLU A 261 19.12 2.99 4.03
C GLU A 261 18.54 2.89 5.44
N TRP A 262 18.91 3.78 6.36
CA TRP A 262 18.46 3.79 7.75
C TRP A 262 17.46 4.93 8.04
N GLU A 263 16.98 5.60 7.00
CA GLU A 263 15.91 6.58 7.05
C GLU A 263 14.68 6.05 6.30
N LEU A 264 13.50 6.50 6.73
CA LEU A 264 12.24 6.25 6.03
C LEU A 264 11.88 7.45 5.15
N PRO A 265 11.14 7.25 4.05
CA PRO A 265 10.63 8.36 3.24
C PRO A 265 9.67 9.24 4.06
N SER A 266 9.63 10.54 3.72
CA SER A 266 8.75 11.51 4.37
C SER A 266 7.59 11.86 3.45
N TRP A 267 6.36 11.77 3.98
CA TRP A 267 5.13 11.99 3.23
C TRP A 267 4.60 13.40 3.44
N GLY A 268 4.19 14.03 2.34
CA GLY A 268 3.40 15.25 2.36
C GLY A 268 1.94 14.99 2.69
N GLN A 269 1.11 16.03 2.44
CA GLN A 269 -0.33 15.93 2.60
C GLN A 269 -0.93 15.05 1.49
N VAL A 270 -1.74 14.07 1.88
CA VAL A 270 -2.57 13.30 0.95
C VAL A 270 -3.68 14.18 0.40
N ARG A 271 -3.80 14.23 -0.93
CA ARG A 271 -4.80 15.02 -1.65
C ARG A 271 -5.67 14.10 -2.50
N THR A 272 -6.98 14.17 -2.27
CA THR A 272 -7.99 13.56 -3.13
C THR A 272 -7.87 14.09 -4.55
N ARG A 273 -7.92 13.20 -5.54
CA ARG A 273 -7.90 13.55 -6.96
C ARG A 273 -9.26 13.37 -7.59
N PHE A 274 -9.88 12.22 -7.38
CA PHE A 274 -11.25 11.94 -7.82
C PHE A 274 -11.83 10.75 -7.05
N ASN A 275 -13.17 10.65 -7.06
CA ASN A 275 -13.89 9.51 -6.50
C ASN A 275 -14.29 8.56 -7.62
N MET A 276 -14.08 7.26 -7.43
CA MET A 276 -14.59 6.22 -8.32
C MET A 276 -16.03 5.85 -7.96
N VAL A 277 -16.34 5.83 -6.67
CA VAL A 277 -17.69 5.72 -6.11
C VAL A 277 -17.68 6.34 -4.72
N CYS A 278 -18.64 7.19 -4.41
CA CYS A 278 -19.12 7.61 -3.10
C CYS A 278 -20.56 8.12 -3.37
#